data_AF-A0A3N5VWQ6-F1
#
_entry.id   AF-A0A3N5VWQ6-F1
#
_cell.length_a   1.000
_cell.length_b   1.000
_cell.length_c   1.000
_cell.angle_alpha   90.00
_cell.angle_beta   90.00
_cell.angle_gamma   90.00
#
_symmetry.space_group_name_H-M   'P 1'
#
loop_
_entity.id
_entity.type
_entity.pdbx_description
1 polymer ?
#
loop_
_entity_poly.entity_id
_entity_poly.type
_entity_poly.pdbx_seq_one_letter_code
_entity_poly.pdbx_strand_id
1 'polypeptide(L)'
;MEDICTRPLSAVDGPVWQRSLPQALVLVVILVGLLIYAFVPFLALSWIPRPFIGGFVEQTMLFNGILLSEEGWPAYSQGVTTGDRLLSIDGRSVRDVVEMKQALAPYQVGDPVTLQVQTPRGTTEEIQIHLAAFPLDAQLTFFYFPYLVGLLYLVAAVWVFAIRRGYASGRAFSLFSVSVALTCGLLFDAYTTHFLTGLWTVALGAIGGSSVALVLLFPREDPLVKQHPRITWLAMIFGLTLAALALTSLYDFRSPPAYWLFWRLETIFIACSLIFLLAWSYFRGRTSWPNDREQGRLITLAALVSFAPLGLWFLTNALFHSPGFSPVLILFLAIFPIVSGYTVQRYRMVQSDVVLSLGLQYGLLSILVVLSYALLSAGLGLGLVSL
;
A
#
# COMPACT_ATOMS: atom_id res chain seq x y z
N MET A 1 -4.92 -22.00 49.33
CA MET A 1 -5.58 -23.07 48.56
C MET A 1 -7.07 -22.78 48.67
N GLU A 2 -7.82 -22.83 47.57
CA GLU A 2 -9.05 -22.05 47.25
C GLU A 2 -8.68 -20.65 46.73
N ASP A 3 -9.02 -20.19 45.52
CA ASP A 3 -10.10 -20.55 44.60
C ASP A 3 -9.61 -20.83 43.16
N ILE A 4 -9.97 -22.01 42.66
CA ILE A 4 -10.00 -22.37 41.24
C ILE A 4 -11.47 -22.59 40.89
N CYS A 5 -11.91 -22.04 39.74
CA CYS A 5 -13.29 -21.95 39.22
C CYS A 5 -14.11 -20.79 39.82
N THR A 6 -14.52 -19.80 39.02
CA THR A 6 -15.51 -20.01 37.96
C THR A 6 -15.28 -19.06 36.77
N ARG A 7 -14.82 -19.60 35.63
CA ARG A 7 -15.16 -19.00 34.34
C ARG A 7 -16.63 -19.33 34.07
N PRO A 8 -17.49 -18.38 33.67
CA PRO A 8 -18.84 -18.73 33.27
C PRO A 8 -18.78 -19.66 32.05
N LEU A 9 -19.34 -20.86 32.20
CA LEU A 9 -19.42 -21.91 31.18
C LEU A 9 -20.20 -21.49 29.92
N SER A 10 -20.95 -20.39 29.96
CA SER A 10 -21.66 -19.84 28.80
C SER A 10 -20.77 -19.28 27.68
N ALA A 11 -19.46 -19.11 27.92
CA ALA A 11 -18.53 -18.67 26.88
C ALA A 11 -18.03 -19.83 25.99
N VAL A 12 -18.31 -21.09 26.34
CA VAL A 12 -17.79 -22.29 25.65
C VAL A 12 -18.74 -22.80 24.56
N ASP A 13 -20.03 -22.47 24.61
CA ASP A 13 -21.08 -23.12 23.81
C ASP A 13 -21.49 -22.32 22.55
N GLY A 14 -20.55 -22.17 21.62
CA GLY A 14 -20.85 -21.77 20.25
C GLY A 14 -20.35 -22.84 19.28
N PRO A 15 -21.07 -23.15 18.20
CA PRO A 15 -20.61 -24.15 17.24
C PRO A 15 -19.25 -23.74 16.66
N VAL A 16 -18.33 -24.70 16.55
CA VAL A 16 -16.91 -24.48 16.20
C VAL A 16 -16.73 -23.57 14.98
N TRP A 17 -17.66 -23.64 14.02
CA TRP A 17 -17.65 -22.80 12.80
C TRP A 17 -17.74 -21.29 13.09
N GLN A 18 -18.41 -20.84 14.14
CA GLN A 18 -18.49 -19.41 14.49
C GLN A 18 -17.14 -18.85 14.95
N ARG A 19 -16.27 -19.70 15.52
CA ARG A 19 -14.91 -19.32 15.94
C ARG A 19 -13.89 -19.47 14.82
N SER A 20 -14.03 -20.49 13.96
CA SER A 20 -13.08 -20.79 12.90
C SER A 20 -13.31 -19.98 11.62
N LEU A 21 -14.55 -19.59 11.30
CA LEU A 21 -14.87 -18.87 10.07
C LEU A 21 -14.13 -17.52 9.95
N PRO A 22 -14.12 -16.63 10.97
CA PRO A 22 -13.37 -15.38 10.88
C PRO A 22 -11.85 -15.60 10.77
N GLN A 23 -11.34 -16.70 11.33
CA GLN A 23 -9.93 -17.05 11.23
C GLN A 23 -9.59 -17.53 9.82
N ALA A 24 -10.43 -18.40 9.26
CA ALA A 24 -10.28 -18.92 7.90
C ALA A 24 -10.33 -17.78 6.87
N LEU A 25 -11.25 -16.82 7.02
CA LEU A 25 -11.35 -15.66 6.12
C LEU A 25 -10.06 -14.82 6.13
N VAL A 26 -9.54 -14.49 7.30
CA VAL A 26 -8.29 -13.71 7.40
C VAL A 26 -7.10 -14.52 6.90
N LEU A 27 -7.07 -15.84 7.13
CA LEU A 27 -6.05 -16.72 6.57
C LEU A 27 -6.07 -16.70 5.04
N VAL A 28 -7.25 -16.79 4.42
CA VAL A 28 -7.40 -16.69 2.96
C VAL A 28 -6.86 -15.35 2.46
N VAL A 29 -7.22 -14.23 3.11
CA VAL A 29 -6.70 -12.91 2.75
C VAL A 29 -5.17 -12.84 2.85
N ILE A 30 -4.57 -13.43 3.89
CA ILE A 30 -3.11 -13.51 4.04
C ILE A 30 -2.48 -14.36 2.92
N LEU A 31 -3.06 -15.54 2.61
CA LEU A 31 -2.55 -16.42 1.57
C LEU A 31 -2.63 -15.76 0.18
N VAL A 32 -3.73 -15.07 -0.12
CA VAL A 32 -3.86 -14.25 -1.33
C VAL A 32 -2.80 -13.15 -1.33
N GLY A 33 -2.62 -12.44 -0.21
CA GLY A 33 -1.57 -11.44 -0.07
C GLY A 33 -0.17 -11.97 -0.38
N LEU A 34 0.19 -13.15 0.15
CA LEU A 34 1.47 -13.82 -0.10
C LEU A 34 1.65 -14.21 -1.57
N LEU A 35 0.62 -14.79 -2.20
CA LEU A 35 0.67 -15.16 -3.61
C LEU A 35 0.85 -13.92 -4.51
N ILE A 36 0.11 -12.85 -4.23
CA ILE A 36 0.22 -11.60 -4.96
C ILE A 36 1.62 -11.02 -4.80
N TYR A 37 2.17 -10.99 -3.57
CA TYR A 37 3.52 -10.48 -3.31
C TYR A 37 4.63 -11.27 -4.01
N ALA A 38 4.44 -12.58 -4.17
CA ALA A 38 5.35 -13.40 -4.97
C ALA A 38 5.24 -13.07 -6.47
N PHE A 39 4.05 -12.65 -6.94
CA PHE A 39 3.79 -12.33 -8.34
C PHE A 39 4.22 -10.90 -8.75
N VAL A 40 4.10 -9.92 -7.86
CA VAL A 40 4.40 -8.49 -8.13
C VAL A 40 5.77 -8.25 -8.79
N PRO A 41 6.89 -8.87 -8.36
CA PRO A 41 8.18 -8.66 -9.01
C PRO A 41 8.21 -9.05 -10.48
N PHE A 42 7.44 -10.06 -10.89
CA PHE A 42 7.35 -10.46 -12.29
C PHE A 42 6.66 -9.39 -13.15
N LEU A 43 5.64 -8.71 -12.61
CA LEU A 43 5.00 -7.58 -13.29
C LEU A 43 6.00 -6.45 -13.51
N ALA A 44 6.74 -6.08 -12.45
CA ALA A 44 7.74 -5.01 -12.52
C ALA A 44 8.88 -5.34 -13.49
N LEU A 45 9.45 -6.54 -13.41
CA LEU A 45 10.51 -7.01 -14.32
C LEU A 45 10.04 -7.10 -15.77
N SER A 46 8.74 -7.34 -16.00
CA SER A 46 8.20 -7.32 -17.35
C SER A 46 8.16 -5.91 -17.95
N TRP A 47 8.06 -4.86 -17.13
CA TRP A 47 7.83 -3.47 -17.56
C TRP A 47 9.09 -2.61 -17.53
N ILE A 48 9.91 -2.67 -16.47
CA ILE A 48 11.09 -1.82 -16.25
C ILE A 48 12.07 -1.77 -17.45
N PRO A 49 12.40 -2.90 -18.12
CA PRO A 49 13.36 -2.88 -19.23
C PRO A 49 12.83 -2.24 -20.52
N ARG A 50 11.54 -1.89 -20.58
CA ARG A 50 10.92 -1.37 -21.81
C ARG A 50 11.22 0.11 -22.00
N PRO A 51 11.22 0.60 -23.24
CA PRO A 51 11.35 2.02 -23.51
C PRO A 51 10.19 2.80 -22.86
N PHE A 52 10.55 3.89 -22.21
CA PHE A 52 9.66 4.72 -21.41
C PHE A 52 9.35 6.03 -22.12
N ILE A 53 8.06 6.36 -22.28
CA ILE A 53 7.62 7.59 -22.95
C ILE A 53 7.79 8.86 -22.10
N GLY A 54 8.25 8.75 -20.85
CA GLY A 54 8.42 9.94 -20.01
C GLY A 54 7.13 10.44 -19.35
N GLY A 55 6.19 9.55 -19.08
CA GLY A 55 4.97 9.84 -18.35
C GLY A 55 4.26 8.54 -17.99
N PHE A 56 3.64 8.49 -16.81
CA PHE A 56 2.76 7.38 -16.47
C PHE A 56 1.38 7.63 -17.05
N VAL A 57 0.79 6.57 -17.60
CA VAL A 57 -0.60 6.56 -18.06
C VAL A 57 -1.40 5.61 -17.20
N GLU A 58 -2.59 6.04 -16.81
CA GLU A 58 -3.58 5.24 -16.08
C GLU A 58 -4.28 4.26 -17.03
N GLN A 59 -5.07 3.33 -16.50
CA GLN A 59 -5.69 2.25 -17.29
C GLN A 59 -6.55 2.74 -18.47
N THR A 60 -7.07 3.97 -18.43
CA THR A 60 -7.84 4.61 -19.52
C THR A 60 -7.01 5.51 -20.44
N MET A 61 -5.67 5.40 -20.37
CA MET A 61 -4.67 6.19 -21.10
C MET A 61 -4.58 7.67 -20.71
N LEU A 62 -5.11 8.03 -19.54
CA LEU A 62 -4.94 9.37 -18.98
C LEU A 62 -3.55 9.50 -18.34
N PHE A 63 -2.85 10.58 -18.62
CA PHE A 63 -1.63 10.94 -17.89
C PHE A 63 -1.98 11.32 -16.46
N ASN A 64 -1.24 10.76 -15.51
CA ASN A 64 -1.44 11.07 -14.09
C ASN A 64 -0.56 12.22 -13.62
N GLY A 65 -0.88 12.72 -12.43
CA GLY A 65 -0.10 13.74 -11.73
C GLY A 65 0.84 13.11 -10.72
N ILE A 66 2.15 13.19 -10.98
CA ILE A 66 3.20 12.82 -10.03
C ILE A 66 3.98 14.06 -9.61
N LEU A 67 4.28 14.18 -8.32
CA LEU A 67 4.93 15.36 -7.76
C LEU A 67 6.45 15.44 -8.07
N LEU A 68 7.00 14.43 -8.74
CA LEU A 68 8.45 14.20 -8.81
C LEU A 68 9.11 14.56 -10.15
N SER A 69 8.40 14.95 -11.20
CA SER A 69 9.04 14.96 -12.53
C SER A 69 8.50 15.93 -13.59
N GLU A 70 8.11 17.15 -13.25
CA GLU A 70 7.84 18.13 -14.33
C GLU A 70 9.11 18.44 -15.16
N GLU A 71 10.32 18.32 -14.58
CA GLU A 71 11.56 18.73 -15.25
C GLU A 71 12.42 17.58 -15.83
N GLY A 72 12.05 16.31 -15.64
CA GLY A 72 12.97 15.18 -15.94
C GLY A 72 12.48 14.13 -16.93
N TRP A 73 11.17 14.06 -17.21
CA TRP A 73 10.61 12.96 -18.00
C TRP A 73 10.17 13.43 -19.40
N PRO A 74 10.49 12.70 -20.49
CA PRO A 74 10.25 13.14 -21.86
C PRO A 74 8.85 13.72 -22.16
N ALA A 75 7.76 12.99 -21.90
CA ALA A 75 6.41 13.50 -22.18
C ALA A 75 6.05 14.74 -21.34
N TYR A 76 6.30 14.72 -20.03
CA TYR A 76 6.02 15.87 -19.16
C TYR A 76 6.87 17.10 -19.54
N SER A 77 8.13 16.91 -19.95
CA SER A 77 9.01 17.99 -20.39
C SER A 77 8.53 18.70 -21.67
N GLN A 78 7.67 18.03 -22.45
CA GLN A 78 7.04 18.59 -23.64
C GLN A 78 5.66 19.21 -23.36
N GLY A 79 5.29 19.37 -22.08
CA GLY A 79 4.07 20.06 -21.67
C GLY A 79 2.84 19.17 -21.53
N VAL A 80 2.99 17.84 -21.56
CA VAL A 80 1.90 16.93 -21.18
C VAL A 80 1.55 17.15 -19.72
N THR A 81 0.27 17.23 -19.41
CA THR A 81 -0.25 17.50 -18.07
C THR A 81 -1.19 16.40 -17.58
N THR A 82 -1.52 16.43 -16.29
CA THR A 82 -2.49 15.49 -15.70
C THR A 82 -3.86 15.63 -16.34
N GLY A 83 -4.45 14.51 -16.75
CA GLY A 83 -5.75 14.46 -17.41
C GLY A 83 -5.70 14.55 -18.93
N ASP A 84 -4.53 14.80 -19.52
CA ASP A 84 -4.30 14.58 -20.94
C ASP A 84 -4.43 13.09 -21.26
N ARG A 85 -4.92 12.72 -22.45
CA ARG A 85 -5.14 11.34 -22.86
C ARG A 85 -4.24 10.96 -24.03
N LEU A 86 -3.47 9.89 -23.89
CA LEU A 86 -2.73 9.30 -25.01
C LEU A 86 -3.71 8.62 -25.98
N LEU A 87 -3.65 8.99 -27.26
CA LEU A 87 -4.50 8.45 -28.33
C LEU A 87 -3.75 7.56 -29.31
N SER A 88 -2.52 7.93 -29.66
CA SER A 88 -1.69 7.16 -30.59
C SER A 88 -0.19 7.40 -30.38
N ILE A 89 0.61 6.44 -30.87
CA ILE A 89 2.08 6.51 -30.95
C ILE A 89 2.47 6.25 -32.41
N ASP A 90 3.10 7.21 -33.06
CA ASP A 90 3.46 7.19 -34.49
C ASP A 90 2.27 6.77 -35.38
N GLY A 91 1.09 7.34 -35.11
CA GLY A 91 -0.14 7.07 -35.83
C GLY A 91 -0.82 5.73 -35.52
N ARG A 92 -0.22 4.86 -34.68
CA ARG A 92 -0.86 3.63 -34.19
C ARG A 92 -1.75 3.97 -33.00
N SER A 93 -3.06 3.74 -33.12
CA SER A 93 -4.01 3.97 -32.03
C SER A 93 -3.65 3.13 -30.80
N VAL A 94 -3.75 3.76 -29.61
CA VAL A 94 -3.48 3.16 -28.32
C VAL A 94 -4.69 3.42 -27.41
N ARG A 95 -5.41 2.35 -27.06
CA ARG A 95 -6.61 2.42 -26.21
C ARG A 95 -6.36 1.94 -24.80
N ASP A 96 -5.37 1.09 -24.62
CA ASP A 96 -4.97 0.50 -23.35
C ASP A 96 -3.46 0.23 -23.31
N VAL A 97 -2.98 -0.25 -22.16
CA VAL A 97 -1.55 -0.54 -21.95
C VAL A 97 -1.05 -1.73 -22.77
N VAL A 98 -1.93 -2.64 -23.19
CA VAL A 98 -1.55 -3.78 -24.05
C VAL A 98 -1.24 -3.27 -25.45
N GLU A 99 -2.09 -2.43 -26.02
CA GLU A 99 -1.86 -1.77 -27.31
C GLU A 99 -0.66 -0.83 -27.23
N MET A 100 -0.50 -0.08 -26.12
CA MET A 100 0.68 0.78 -25.90
C MET A 100 1.97 -0.04 -25.93
N LYS A 101 2.00 -1.17 -25.21
CA LYS A 101 3.15 -2.08 -25.19
C LYS A 101 3.45 -2.62 -26.59
N GLN A 102 2.42 -2.98 -27.36
CA GLN A 102 2.60 -3.47 -28.73
C GLN A 102 3.10 -2.37 -29.68
N ALA A 103 2.60 -1.14 -29.52
CA ALA A 103 3.04 0.02 -30.28
C ALA A 103 4.52 0.32 -30.02
N LEU A 104 4.98 0.20 -28.77
CA LEU A 104 6.37 0.45 -28.37
C LEU A 104 7.33 -0.73 -28.55
N ALA A 105 6.81 -1.94 -28.81
CA ALA A 105 7.62 -3.16 -28.96
C ALA A 105 8.78 -3.10 -29.98
N PRO A 106 8.67 -2.40 -31.14
CA PRO A 106 9.76 -2.33 -32.10
C PRO A 106 10.83 -1.27 -31.78
N TYR A 107 10.64 -0.45 -30.75
CA TYR A 107 11.51 0.68 -30.43
C TYR A 107 12.50 0.37 -29.30
N GLN A 108 13.56 1.17 -29.23
CA GLN A 108 14.58 1.14 -28.20
C GLN A 108 14.67 2.49 -27.46
N VAL A 109 15.41 2.48 -26.35
CA VAL A 109 15.73 3.72 -25.62
C VAL A 109 16.53 4.64 -26.54
N GLY A 110 16.10 5.91 -26.63
CA GLY A 110 16.67 6.95 -27.48
C GLY A 110 15.89 7.20 -28.77
N ASP A 111 15.07 6.24 -29.22
CA ASP A 111 14.32 6.38 -30.47
C ASP A 111 13.31 7.53 -30.38
N PRO A 112 13.18 8.35 -31.44
CA PRO A 112 12.16 9.37 -31.51
C PRO A 112 10.79 8.73 -31.79
N VAL A 113 9.76 9.18 -31.07
CA VAL A 113 8.36 8.83 -31.34
C VAL A 113 7.47 10.06 -31.24
N THR A 114 6.39 10.07 -32.02
CA THR A 114 5.36 11.10 -32.01
C THR A 114 4.15 10.59 -31.23
N LEU A 115 3.84 11.24 -30.12
CA LEU A 115 2.64 10.98 -29.33
C LEU A 115 1.52 11.88 -29.83
N GLN A 116 0.33 11.32 -30.02
CA GLN A 116 -0.88 12.10 -30.18
C GLN A 116 -1.64 12.11 -28.86
N VAL A 117 -1.84 13.30 -28.30
CA VAL A 117 -2.41 13.50 -26.98
C VAL A 117 -3.65 14.38 -27.09
N GLN A 118 -4.70 14.05 -26.33
CA GLN A 118 -5.92 14.86 -26.24
C GLN A 118 -6.01 15.52 -24.88
N THR A 119 -6.10 16.84 -24.86
CA THR A 119 -6.30 17.62 -23.63
C THR A 119 -7.69 17.42 -23.05
N PRO A 120 -7.92 17.72 -21.75
CA PRO A 120 -9.27 17.71 -21.16
C PRO A 120 -10.30 18.58 -21.88
N ARG A 121 -9.86 19.55 -22.70
CA ARG A 121 -10.71 20.42 -23.52
C ARG A 121 -11.11 19.79 -24.86
N GLY A 122 -10.59 18.62 -25.19
CA GLY A 122 -10.84 17.88 -26.43
C GLY A 122 -9.87 18.21 -27.58
N THR A 123 -9.01 19.21 -27.42
CA THR A 123 -7.97 19.56 -28.41
C THR A 123 -6.94 18.43 -28.51
N THR A 124 -6.60 18.04 -29.74
CA THR A 124 -5.56 17.04 -30.02
C THR A 124 -4.26 17.72 -30.41
N GLU A 125 -3.17 17.31 -29.80
CA GLU A 125 -1.83 17.84 -30.00
C GLU A 125 -0.87 16.68 -30.34
N GLU A 126 0.11 16.96 -31.20
CA GLU A 126 1.18 16.03 -31.54
C GLU A 126 2.48 16.48 -30.88
N ILE A 127 3.12 15.56 -30.16
CA ILE A 127 4.29 15.83 -29.35
C ILE A 127 5.38 14.84 -29.71
N GLN A 128 6.54 15.34 -30.12
CA GLN A 128 7.70 14.51 -30.38
C GLN A 128 8.54 14.35 -29.12
N ILE A 129 8.86 13.11 -28.78
CA ILE A 129 9.71 12.77 -27.64
C ILE A 129 10.78 11.77 -28.05
N HIS A 130 11.85 11.70 -27.27
CA HIS A 130 12.77 10.57 -27.30
C HIS A 130 12.43 9.61 -26.18
N LEU A 131 12.33 8.32 -26.50
CA LEU A 131 12.11 7.27 -25.52
C LEU A 131 13.28 7.23 -24.53
N ALA A 132 12.99 7.13 -23.24
CA ALA A 132 14.00 7.04 -22.20
C ALA A 132 14.07 5.64 -21.59
N ALA A 133 15.16 5.33 -20.89
CA ALA A 133 15.16 4.23 -19.94
C ALA A 133 14.36 4.65 -18.70
N PHE A 134 13.64 3.72 -18.07
CA PHE A 134 12.93 4.04 -16.83
C PHE A 134 13.95 4.30 -15.70
N PRO A 135 13.98 5.51 -15.11
CA PRO A 135 15.12 5.94 -14.32
C PRO A 135 15.14 5.28 -12.93
N LEU A 136 16.35 5.09 -12.38
CA LEU A 136 16.55 4.29 -11.16
C LEU A 136 15.89 4.90 -9.93
N ASP A 137 15.91 6.23 -9.80
CA ASP A 137 15.22 6.98 -8.74
C ASP A 137 13.70 6.73 -8.76
N ALA A 138 13.10 6.68 -9.96
CA ALA A 138 11.69 6.33 -10.12
C ALA A 138 11.44 4.85 -9.78
N GLN A 139 12.33 3.94 -10.16
CA GLN A 139 12.23 2.53 -9.73
C GLN A 139 12.27 2.40 -8.19
N LEU A 140 13.20 3.09 -7.52
CA LEU A 140 13.31 3.09 -6.07
C LEU A 140 12.03 3.63 -5.42
N THR A 141 11.52 4.74 -5.94
CA THR A 141 10.39 5.45 -5.36
C THR A 141 9.05 4.75 -5.60
N PHE A 142 8.79 4.27 -6.81
CA PHE A 142 7.49 3.69 -7.17
C PHE A 142 7.42 2.16 -6.97
N PHE A 143 8.55 1.45 -7.00
CA PHE A 143 8.58 -0.01 -6.87
C PHE A 143 9.27 -0.47 -5.59
N TYR A 144 10.58 -0.26 -5.44
CA TYR A 144 11.35 -0.92 -4.40
C TYR A 144 10.95 -0.48 -2.98
N PHE A 145 10.83 0.81 -2.70
CA PHE A 145 10.43 1.28 -1.36
C PHE A 145 9.00 0.85 -1.00
N PRO A 146 7.97 1.06 -1.83
CA PRO A 146 6.61 0.59 -1.53
C PRO A 146 6.55 -0.93 -1.36
N TYR A 147 7.25 -1.69 -2.20
CA TYR A 147 7.31 -3.15 -2.09
C TYR A 147 7.90 -3.61 -0.76
N LEU A 148 9.04 -3.05 -0.33
CA LEU A 148 9.70 -3.41 0.92
C LEU A 148 8.88 -3.05 2.16
N VAL A 149 8.27 -1.85 2.16
CA VAL A 149 7.39 -1.41 3.26
C VAL A 149 6.16 -2.32 3.33
N GLY A 150 5.53 -2.62 2.20
CA GLY A 150 4.38 -3.50 2.19
C GLY A 150 4.73 -4.95 2.57
N LEU A 151 5.92 -5.44 2.20
CA LEU A 151 6.43 -6.74 2.63
C LEU A 151 6.59 -6.80 4.16
N LEU A 152 7.11 -5.73 4.78
CA LEU A 152 7.20 -5.59 6.23
C LEU A 152 5.82 -5.70 6.90
N TYR A 153 4.80 -5.05 6.33
CA TYR A 153 3.41 -5.18 6.80
C TYR A 153 2.86 -6.61 6.62
N LEU A 154 3.17 -7.26 5.50
CA LEU A 154 2.73 -8.64 5.25
C LEU A 154 3.37 -9.62 6.23
N VAL A 155 4.66 -9.48 6.52
CA VAL A 155 5.38 -10.26 7.55
C VAL A 155 4.74 -10.01 8.92
N ALA A 156 4.46 -8.75 9.27
CA ALA A 156 3.78 -8.40 10.52
C ALA A 156 2.38 -9.02 10.60
N ALA A 157 1.63 -9.05 9.49
CA ALA A 157 0.31 -9.67 9.41
C ALA A 157 0.38 -11.18 9.68
N VAL A 158 1.28 -11.90 9.00
CA VAL A 158 1.49 -13.34 9.17
C VAL A 158 1.89 -13.65 10.61
N TRP A 159 2.85 -12.90 11.15
CA TRP A 159 3.35 -13.08 12.52
C TRP A 159 2.26 -12.86 13.57
N VAL A 160 1.56 -11.73 13.52
CA VAL A 160 0.50 -11.42 14.48
C VAL A 160 -0.68 -12.40 14.34
N PHE A 161 -1.02 -12.81 13.12
CA PHE A 161 -2.03 -13.83 12.90
C PHE A 161 -1.64 -15.17 13.52
N ALA A 162 -0.40 -15.64 13.29
CA ALA A 162 0.08 -16.90 13.84
C ALA A 162 -0.04 -16.96 15.37
N ILE A 163 0.30 -15.87 16.05
CA ILE A 163 0.27 -15.79 17.52
C ILE A 163 -1.14 -15.48 18.06
N ARG A 164 -1.92 -14.64 17.37
CA ARG A 164 -3.17 -14.06 17.90
C ARG A 164 -4.42 -14.37 17.07
N ARG A 165 -4.42 -15.36 16.18
CA ARG A 165 -5.60 -15.75 15.35
C ARG A 165 -6.89 -15.97 16.15
N GLY A 166 -6.79 -16.45 17.39
CA GLY A 166 -7.93 -16.66 18.28
C GLY A 166 -8.63 -15.36 18.72
N TYR A 167 -7.91 -14.24 18.76
CA TYR A 167 -8.41 -12.95 19.24
C TYR A 167 -8.86 -12.05 18.09
N ALA A 168 -9.96 -11.31 18.29
CA ALA A 168 -10.46 -10.35 17.29
C ALA A 168 -9.42 -9.27 16.94
N SER A 169 -8.63 -8.85 17.93
CA SER A 169 -7.56 -7.87 17.76
C SER A 169 -6.44 -8.32 16.82
N GLY A 170 -6.04 -9.61 16.90
CA GLY A 170 -5.03 -10.17 15.99
C GLY A 170 -5.53 -10.24 14.55
N ARG A 171 -6.80 -10.63 14.38
CA ARG A 171 -7.46 -10.67 13.06
C ARG A 171 -7.60 -9.28 12.43
N ALA A 172 -8.05 -8.29 13.21
CA ALA A 172 -8.18 -6.90 12.75
C ALA A 172 -6.82 -6.30 12.34
N PHE A 173 -5.78 -6.52 13.15
CA PHE A 173 -4.42 -6.08 12.81
C PHE A 173 -3.92 -6.72 11.51
N SER A 174 -4.15 -8.03 11.35
CA SER A 174 -3.69 -8.76 10.17
C SER A 174 -4.44 -8.30 8.92
N LEU A 175 -5.76 -8.11 9.00
CA LEU A 175 -6.55 -7.60 7.88
C LEU A 175 -6.08 -6.20 7.46
N PHE A 176 -5.92 -5.28 8.41
CA PHE A 176 -5.38 -3.94 8.12
C PHE A 176 -4.00 -4.01 7.48
N SER A 177 -3.12 -4.85 8.04
CA SER A 177 -1.74 -4.96 7.56
C SER A 177 -1.66 -5.57 6.15
N VAL A 178 -2.49 -6.57 5.83
CA VAL A 178 -2.57 -7.11 4.45
C VAL A 178 -3.11 -6.06 3.49
N SER A 179 -4.13 -5.28 3.87
CA SER A 179 -4.65 -4.21 3.00
C SER A 179 -3.59 -3.16 2.71
N VAL A 180 -2.85 -2.70 3.73
CA VAL A 180 -1.71 -1.77 3.55
C VAL A 180 -0.63 -2.39 2.68
N ALA A 181 -0.29 -3.66 2.91
CA ALA A 181 0.68 -4.39 2.10
C ALA A 181 0.25 -4.43 0.63
N LEU A 182 -0.99 -4.83 0.32
CA LEU A 182 -1.48 -4.89 -1.04
C LEU A 182 -1.46 -3.51 -1.72
N THR A 183 -1.90 -2.45 -1.04
CA THR A 183 -1.85 -1.09 -1.59
C THR A 183 -0.42 -0.62 -1.89
N CYS A 184 0.55 -0.90 -1.00
CA CYS A 184 1.94 -0.51 -1.24
C CYS A 184 2.60 -1.36 -2.34
N GLY A 185 2.41 -2.68 -2.30
CA GLY A 185 3.05 -3.62 -3.24
C GLY A 185 2.50 -3.51 -4.66
N LEU A 186 1.20 -3.22 -4.81
CA LEU A 186 0.56 -3.06 -6.12
C LEU A 186 0.64 -1.63 -6.66
N LEU A 187 1.30 -0.70 -5.95
CA LEU A 187 1.43 0.68 -6.39
C LEU A 187 2.08 0.74 -7.79
N PHE A 188 3.18 0.02 -8.01
CA PHE A 188 3.87 0.06 -9.30
C PHE A 188 2.97 -0.47 -10.43
N ASP A 189 2.26 -1.57 -10.22
CA ASP A 189 1.31 -2.13 -11.20
C ASP A 189 0.20 -1.13 -11.54
N ALA A 190 -0.35 -0.45 -10.53
CA ALA A 190 -1.39 0.56 -10.70
C ALA A 190 -0.94 1.80 -11.50
N TYR A 191 0.37 2.00 -11.67
CA TYR A 191 0.94 3.07 -12.50
C TYR A 191 1.47 2.57 -13.85
N THR A 192 1.57 1.25 -14.06
CA THR A 192 2.32 0.67 -15.19
C THR A 192 1.53 -0.39 -15.95
N THR A 193 1.41 -1.59 -15.40
CA THR A 193 0.83 -2.76 -16.09
C THR A 193 -0.68 -2.87 -15.98
N HIS A 194 -1.28 -2.24 -14.96
CA HIS A 194 -2.70 -2.22 -14.66
C HIS A 194 -3.38 -3.60 -14.56
N PHE A 195 -2.61 -4.64 -14.26
CA PHE A 195 -3.14 -6.01 -14.22
C PHE A 195 -3.94 -6.27 -12.94
N LEU A 196 -3.53 -5.65 -11.83
CA LEU A 196 -4.09 -5.81 -10.49
C LEU A 196 -4.64 -4.50 -9.92
N THR A 197 -4.84 -3.46 -10.74
CA THR A 197 -5.43 -2.17 -10.32
C THR A 197 -6.78 -2.35 -9.61
N GLY A 198 -7.58 -3.34 -10.04
CA GLY A 198 -8.84 -3.67 -9.37
C GLY A 198 -8.63 -4.18 -7.94
N LEU A 199 -7.63 -5.05 -7.73
CA LEU A 199 -7.27 -5.52 -6.39
C LEU A 199 -6.68 -4.41 -5.52
N TRP A 200 -5.86 -3.54 -6.12
CA TRP A 200 -5.34 -2.35 -5.44
C TRP A 200 -6.45 -1.41 -4.97
N THR A 201 -7.49 -1.20 -5.80
CA THR A 201 -8.70 -0.44 -5.45
C THR A 201 -9.45 -1.08 -4.28
N VAL A 202 -9.66 -2.40 -4.31
CA VAL A 202 -10.29 -3.11 -3.18
C VAL A 202 -9.45 -3.00 -1.90
N ALA A 203 -8.12 -3.08 -2.02
CA ALA A 203 -7.22 -2.93 -0.88
C ALA A 203 -7.32 -1.52 -0.27
N LEU A 204 -7.43 -0.46 -1.09
CA LEU A 204 -7.66 0.91 -0.62
C LEU A 204 -8.95 1.03 0.20
N GLY A 205 -10.09 0.60 -0.35
CA GLY A 205 -11.36 0.60 0.40
C GLY A 205 -11.27 -0.21 1.71
N ALA A 206 -10.56 -1.33 1.68
CA ALA A 206 -10.32 -2.16 2.86
C ALA A 206 -9.42 -1.48 3.91
N ILE A 207 -8.46 -0.62 3.56
CA ILE A 207 -7.65 0.14 4.53
C ILE A 207 -8.56 1.00 5.41
N GLY A 208 -9.49 1.74 4.81
CA GLY A 208 -10.43 2.60 5.56
C GLY A 208 -11.22 1.79 6.59
N GLY A 209 -11.90 0.74 6.15
CA GLY A 209 -12.73 -0.09 7.04
C GLY A 209 -11.93 -0.86 8.10
N SER A 210 -10.79 -1.42 7.72
CA SER A 210 -9.93 -2.18 8.62
C SER A 210 -9.20 -1.30 9.64
N SER A 211 -8.95 -0.02 9.35
CA SER A 211 -8.35 0.92 10.31
C SER A 211 -9.29 1.24 11.48
N VAL A 212 -10.60 1.32 11.23
CA VAL A 212 -11.63 1.45 12.29
C VAL A 212 -11.66 0.19 13.15
N ALA A 213 -11.59 -1.00 12.54
CA ALA A 213 -11.47 -2.26 13.28
C ALA A 213 -10.16 -2.35 14.08
N LEU A 214 -9.04 -1.93 13.49
CA LEU A 214 -7.72 -1.91 14.13
C LEU A 214 -7.79 -1.07 15.41
N VAL A 215 -8.25 0.18 15.32
CA VAL A 215 -8.30 1.05 16.48
C VAL A 215 -9.24 0.45 17.53
N LEU A 216 -10.46 0.05 17.18
CA LEU A 216 -11.43 -0.40 18.18
C LEU A 216 -11.09 -1.75 18.84
N LEU A 217 -10.29 -2.61 18.19
CA LEU A 217 -9.98 -3.96 18.71
C LEU A 217 -8.55 -4.09 19.24
N PHE A 218 -7.60 -3.29 18.77
CA PHE A 218 -6.19 -3.38 19.15
C PHE A 218 -5.75 -2.18 20.00
N PRO A 219 -4.93 -2.39 21.06
CA PRO A 219 -4.38 -3.67 21.55
C PRO A 219 -5.37 -4.54 22.35
N ARG A 220 -6.39 -3.90 22.90
CA ARG A 220 -7.50 -4.49 23.67
C ARG A 220 -8.83 -4.00 23.10
N GLU A 221 -9.87 -4.83 23.27
CA GLU A 221 -11.21 -4.54 22.78
C GLU A 221 -11.84 -3.36 23.52
N ASP A 222 -12.33 -2.40 22.74
CA ASP A 222 -13.01 -1.21 23.23
C ASP A 222 -14.42 -1.54 23.78
N PRO A 223 -14.86 -0.91 24.89
CA PRO A 223 -16.24 -1.03 25.38
C PRO A 223 -17.30 -0.72 24.31
N LEU A 224 -17.02 0.19 23.38
CA LEU A 224 -17.92 0.56 22.29
C LEU A 224 -18.23 -0.64 21.38
N VAL A 225 -17.27 -1.52 21.13
CA VAL A 225 -17.50 -2.74 20.34
C VAL A 225 -18.29 -3.79 21.13
N LYS A 226 -18.14 -3.82 22.46
CA LYS A 226 -18.96 -4.71 23.31
C LYS A 226 -20.43 -4.32 23.27
N GLN A 227 -20.72 -3.03 23.21
CA GLN A 227 -22.09 -2.53 23.08
C GLN A 227 -22.61 -2.62 21.64
N HIS A 228 -21.76 -2.32 20.65
CA HIS A 228 -22.11 -2.23 19.24
C HIS A 228 -21.13 -3.06 18.37
N PRO A 229 -21.26 -4.39 18.35
CA PRO A 229 -20.30 -5.26 17.64
C PRO A 229 -20.31 -5.07 16.11
N ARG A 230 -21.37 -4.45 15.56
CA ARG A 230 -21.55 -4.24 14.12
C ARG A 230 -20.73 -3.09 13.55
N ILE A 231 -20.22 -2.16 14.36
CA ILE A 231 -19.54 -0.94 13.86
C ILE A 231 -18.31 -1.27 13.01
N THR A 232 -17.53 -2.26 13.42
CA THR A 232 -16.34 -2.70 12.68
C THR A 232 -16.70 -3.28 11.31
N TRP A 233 -17.77 -4.07 11.24
CA TRP A 233 -18.29 -4.62 9.99
C TRP A 233 -18.91 -3.55 9.08
N LEU A 234 -19.64 -2.58 9.65
CA LEU A 234 -20.21 -1.48 8.89
C LEU A 234 -19.13 -0.65 8.20
N ALA A 235 -18.03 -0.34 8.89
CA ALA A 235 -16.89 0.37 8.29
C ALA A 235 -16.25 -0.45 7.15
N MET A 236 -16.09 -1.77 7.33
CA MET A 236 -15.57 -2.65 6.28
C MET A 236 -16.49 -2.74 5.07
N ILE A 237 -17.79 -2.94 5.29
CA ILE A 237 -18.80 -3.01 4.22
C ILE A 237 -18.87 -1.69 3.46
N PHE A 238 -18.79 -0.56 4.16
CA PHE A 238 -18.77 0.76 3.53
C PHE A 238 -17.55 0.92 2.61
N GLY A 239 -16.35 0.58 3.10
CA GLY A 239 -15.14 0.59 2.28
C GLY A 239 -15.21 -0.33 1.06
N LEU A 240 -15.71 -1.55 1.23
CA LEU A 240 -15.88 -2.50 0.12
C LEU A 240 -16.96 -2.07 -0.87
N THR A 241 -18.01 -1.37 -0.42
CA THR A 241 -19.04 -0.80 -1.30
C THR A 241 -18.45 0.30 -2.17
N LEU A 242 -17.63 1.19 -1.60
CA LEU A 242 -16.92 2.21 -2.38
C LEU A 242 -15.98 1.57 -3.41
N ALA A 243 -15.24 0.54 -3.04
CA ALA A 243 -14.41 -0.22 -3.98
C ALA A 243 -15.22 -0.87 -5.09
N ALA A 244 -16.36 -1.49 -4.75
CA ALA A 244 -17.25 -2.09 -5.74
C ALA A 244 -17.77 -1.06 -6.75
N LEU A 245 -18.10 0.16 -6.30
CA LEU A 245 -18.49 1.27 -7.17
C LEU A 245 -17.33 1.80 -8.01
N ALA A 246 -16.11 1.86 -7.46
CA ALA A 246 -14.93 2.22 -8.23
C ALA A 246 -14.67 1.20 -9.36
N LEU A 247 -14.83 -0.09 -9.09
CA LEU A 247 -14.62 -1.16 -10.08
C LEU A 247 -15.58 -1.08 -11.29
N THR A 248 -16.79 -0.53 -11.14
CA THR A 248 -17.71 -0.40 -12.28
C THR A 248 -17.30 0.68 -13.28
N SER A 249 -16.47 1.64 -12.87
CA SER A 249 -15.99 2.76 -13.69
C SER A 249 -14.50 2.66 -14.04
N LEU A 250 -13.76 1.76 -13.38
CA LEU A 250 -12.29 1.65 -13.48
C LEU A 250 -11.79 1.48 -14.92
N TYR A 251 -12.53 0.71 -15.73
CA TYR A 251 -12.21 0.43 -17.15
C TYR A 251 -13.28 1.01 -18.11
N ASP A 252 -13.98 2.08 -17.72
CA ASP A 252 -14.89 2.76 -18.65
C ASP A 252 -14.13 3.69 -19.62
N PHE A 253 -13.73 3.14 -20.76
CA PHE A 253 -13.04 3.88 -21.81
C PHE A 253 -13.90 4.92 -22.54
N ARG A 254 -15.24 4.90 -22.34
CA ARG A 254 -16.16 5.90 -22.92
C ARG A 254 -16.16 7.18 -22.11
N SER A 255 -15.97 7.08 -20.81
CA SER A 255 -15.83 8.21 -19.90
C SER A 255 -14.54 8.09 -19.09
N PRO A 256 -13.35 8.34 -19.71
CA PRO A 256 -12.06 8.03 -19.11
C PRO A 256 -11.84 8.50 -17.67
N PRO A 257 -12.24 9.72 -17.24
CA PRO A 257 -12.00 10.17 -15.86
C PRO A 257 -13.07 9.73 -14.84
N ALA A 258 -14.05 8.88 -15.20
CA ALA A 258 -15.18 8.56 -14.32
C ALA A 258 -14.79 7.91 -12.98
N TYR A 259 -13.73 7.10 -12.97
CA TYR A 259 -13.24 6.43 -11.75
C TYR A 259 -12.63 7.39 -10.73
N TRP A 260 -12.18 8.59 -11.14
CA TRP A 260 -11.59 9.59 -10.24
C TRP A 260 -12.51 9.95 -9.09
N LEU A 261 -13.82 10.02 -9.34
CA LEU A 261 -14.80 10.32 -8.29
C LEU A 261 -14.80 9.23 -7.21
N PHE A 262 -14.82 7.96 -7.60
CA PHE A 262 -14.91 6.85 -6.65
C PHE A 262 -13.60 6.65 -5.89
N TRP A 263 -12.45 6.75 -6.56
CA TRP A 263 -11.16 6.79 -5.88
C TRP A 263 -11.07 7.98 -4.91
N ARG A 264 -11.63 9.13 -5.27
CA ARG A 264 -11.71 10.27 -4.35
C ARG A 264 -12.56 9.95 -3.12
N LEU A 265 -13.72 9.32 -3.28
CA LEU A 265 -14.56 8.90 -2.16
C LEU A 265 -13.83 7.89 -1.25
N GLU A 266 -13.07 6.95 -1.82
CA GLU A 266 -12.22 6.05 -1.05
C GLU A 266 -11.14 6.81 -0.27
N THR A 267 -10.44 7.74 -0.91
CA THR A 267 -9.40 8.55 -0.24
C THR A 267 -9.98 9.42 0.88
N ILE A 268 -11.18 9.99 0.71
CA ILE A 268 -11.92 10.71 1.77
C ILE A 268 -12.22 9.75 2.92
N PHE A 269 -12.73 8.56 2.62
CA PHE A 269 -13.05 7.57 3.65
C PHE A 269 -11.81 7.12 4.42
N ILE A 270 -10.68 6.88 3.74
CA ILE A 270 -9.39 6.57 4.37
C ILE A 270 -8.94 7.73 5.26
N ALA A 271 -8.98 8.98 4.78
CA ALA A 271 -8.61 10.15 5.58
C ALA A 271 -9.43 10.25 6.87
N CYS A 272 -10.76 10.14 6.76
CA CYS A 272 -11.66 10.15 7.92
C CYS A 272 -11.36 8.99 8.88
N SER A 273 -11.07 7.80 8.37
CA SER A 273 -10.78 6.62 9.18
C SER A 273 -9.43 6.72 9.89
N LEU A 274 -8.42 7.31 9.25
CA LEU A 274 -7.12 7.59 9.87
C LEU A 274 -7.22 8.70 10.93
N ILE A 275 -7.99 9.75 10.68
CA ILE A 275 -8.27 10.79 11.70
C ILE A 275 -8.98 10.16 12.90
N PHE A 276 -9.99 9.32 12.66
CA PHE A 276 -10.66 8.56 13.72
C PHE A 276 -9.68 7.66 14.47
N LEU A 277 -8.80 6.93 13.76
CA LEU A 277 -7.79 6.08 14.36
C LEU A 277 -6.86 6.87 15.30
N LEU A 278 -6.35 8.01 14.84
CA LEU A 278 -5.43 8.84 15.62
C LEU A 278 -6.14 9.50 16.82
N ALA A 279 -7.30 10.10 16.61
CA ALA A 279 -8.09 10.74 17.65
C ALA A 279 -8.52 9.73 18.72
N TRP A 280 -9.06 8.59 18.32
CA TRP A 280 -9.53 7.55 19.25
C TRP A 280 -8.36 6.90 20.01
N SER A 281 -7.21 6.69 19.36
CA SER A 281 -5.99 6.21 20.03
C SER A 281 -5.48 7.20 21.08
N TYR A 282 -5.54 8.50 20.80
CA TYR A 282 -5.19 9.54 21.75
C TYR A 282 -6.11 9.58 22.97
N PHE A 283 -7.43 9.58 22.76
CA PHE A 283 -8.41 9.62 23.86
C PHE A 283 -8.29 8.39 24.76
N ARG A 284 -8.10 7.20 24.21
CA ARG A 284 -7.93 5.97 25.00
C ARG A 284 -6.62 5.91 25.78
N GLY A 285 -5.56 6.50 25.24
CA GLY A 285 -4.30 6.62 25.97
C GLY A 285 -4.44 7.35 27.31
N ARG A 286 -5.40 8.28 27.42
CA ARG A 286 -5.66 9.06 28.65
C ARG A 286 -6.46 8.28 29.71
N THR A 287 -7.32 7.36 29.30
CA THR A 287 -8.25 6.65 30.20
C THR A 287 -7.75 5.26 30.64
N SER A 288 -6.60 4.82 30.13
CA SER A 288 -6.05 3.47 30.39
C SER A 288 -5.34 3.34 31.76
N TRP A 289 -5.14 2.11 32.25
CA TRP A 289 -4.45 1.77 33.51
C TRP A 289 -2.93 2.01 33.44
N PRO A 290 -2.20 2.21 34.56
CA PRO A 290 -0.80 2.67 34.56
C PRO A 290 0.18 1.90 33.65
N ASN A 291 0.11 0.56 33.63
CA ASN A 291 0.99 -0.28 32.81
C ASN A 291 0.59 -0.30 31.32
N ASP A 292 -0.70 -0.08 31.03
CA ASP A 292 -1.24 -0.02 29.66
C ASP A 292 -1.02 1.37 29.02
N ARG A 293 -0.81 2.42 29.84
CA ARG A 293 -0.58 3.79 29.36
C ARG A 293 0.71 3.90 28.57
N GLU A 294 1.79 3.25 29.01
CA GLU A 294 3.08 3.34 28.30
C GLU A 294 3.02 2.61 26.95
N GLN A 295 2.48 1.38 26.93
CA GLN A 295 2.27 0.61 25.70
C GLN A 295 1.35 1.35 24.72
N GLY A 296 0.22 1.87 25.21
CA GLY A 296 -0.73 2.64 24.41
C GLY A 296 -0.11 3.92 23.85
N ARG A 297 0.67 4.66 24.65
CA ARG A 297 1.35 5.89 24.21
C ARG A 297 2.35 5.62 23.09
N LEU A 298 3.16 4.56 23.21
CA LEU A 298 4.14 4.20 22.18
C LEU A 298 3.45 3.82 20.86
N ILE A 299 2.37 3.04 20.92
CA ILE A 299 1.60 2.65 19.73
C ILE A 299 0.93 3.87 19.09
N THR A 300 0.34 4.77 19.89
CA THR A 300 -0.27 6.00 19.38
C THR A 300 0.77 6.93 18.74
N LEU A 301 1.95 7.07 19.34
CA LEU A 301 3.04 7.87 18.77
C LEU A 301 3.52 7.26 17.46
N ALA A 302 3.70 5.93 17.41
CA ALA A 302 4.07 5.24 16.17
C ALA A 302 3.01 5.41 15.09
N ALA A 303 1.73 5.26 15.43
CA ALA A 303 0.62 5.50 14.51
C ALA A 303 0.59 6.95 14.00
N LEU A 304 0.84 7.93 14.87
CA LEU A 304 0.91 9.34 14.49
C LEU A 304 2.03 9.59 13.50
N VAL A 305 3.26 9.18 13.82
CA VAL A 305 4.42 9.40 12.92
C VAL A 305 4.25 8.62 11.62
N SER A 306 3.70 7.41 11.70
CA SER A 306 3.51 6.53 10.55
C SER A 306 2.41 7.00 9.60
N PHE A 307 1.26 7.42 10.13
CA PHE A 307 0.06 7.69 9.33
C PHE A 307 -0.20 9.17 9.10
N ALA A 308 0.37 10.10 9.87
CA ALA A 308 0.11 11.53 9.69
C ALA A 308 0.54 12.06 8.32
N PRO A 309 1.74 11.75 7.78
CA PRO A 309 2.14 12.28 6.47
C PRO A 309 1.19 11.84 5.35
N LEU A 310 0.86 10.54 5.33
CA LEU A 310 -0.04 9.98 4.32
C LEU A 310 -1.51 10.42 4.54
N GLY A 311 -1.95 10.51 5.80
CA GLY A 311 -3.28 11.01 6.15
C GLY A 311 -3.48 12.48 5.78
N LEU A 312 -2.45 13.31 5.94
CA LEU A 312 -2.46 14.70 5.49
C LEU A 312 -2.51 14.80 3.95
N TRP A 313 -1.77 13.94 3.26
CA TRP A 313 -1.86 13.86 1.81
C TRP A 313 -3.27 13.44 1.35
N PHE A 314 -3.87 12.40 1.94
CA PHE A 314 -5.25 12.02 1.61
C PHE A 314 -6.25 13.15 1.88
N LEU A 315 -6.09 13.88 2.99
CA LEU A 315 -6.95 15.01 3.35
C LEU A 315 -6.81 16.18 2.36
N THR A 316 -5.59 16.53 1.97
CA THR A 316 -5.35 17.61 0.99
C THR A 316 -5.83 17.22 -0.40
N ASN A 317 -5.61 15.98 -0.83
CA ASN A 317 -6.17 15.45 -2.08
C ASN A 317 -7.71 15.50 -2.08
N ALA A 318 -8.33 15.11 -0.96
CA ALA A 318 -9.78 15.17 -0.78
C ALA A 318 -10.34 16.60 -0.89
N LEU A 319 -9.68 17.60 -0.31
CA LEU A 319 -10.17 18.98 -0.23
C LEU A 319 -9.85 19.83 -1.47
N PHE A 320 -8.64 19.72 -2.01
CA PHE A 320 -8.10 20.69 -2.97
C PHE A 320 -7.93 20.17 -4.40
N HIS A 321 -8.29 18.92 -4.70
CA HIS A 321 -8.12 18.31 -6.03
C HIS A 321 -6.67 18.36 -6.57
N SER A 322 -5.72 17.88 -5.74
CA SER A 322 -4.31 17.56 -6.07
C SER A 322 -3.25 18.56 -5.58
N PRO A 323 -2.42 18.11 -4.65
CA PRO A 323 -0.99 17.96 -4.89
C PRO A 323 -0.72 16.53 -5.38
N GLY A 324 0.11 16.39 -6.42
CA GLY A 324 0.57 15.10 -6.93
C GLY A 324 1.04 14.15 -5.81
N PHE A 325 0.90 12.85 -6.02
CA PHE A 325 1.33 11.87 -5.02
C PHE A 325 2.85 11.71 -5.03
N SER A 326 3.47 11.71 -3.84
CA SER A 326 4.86 11.30 -3.65
C SER A 326 4.92 9.96 -2.90
N PRO A 327 5.32 8.87 -3.56
CA PRO A 327 5.44 7.56 -2.91
C PRO A 327 6.44 7.53 -1.74
N VAL A 328 7.32 8.51 -1.61
CA VAL A 328 8.26 8.63 -0.47
C VAL A 328 7.51 8.67 0.88
N LEU A 329 6.28 9.18 0.90
CA LEU A 329 5.42 9.17 2.09
C LEU A 329 5.15 7.76 2.64
N ILE A 330 5.23 6.73 1.79
CA ILE A 330 5.04 5.32 2.19
C ILE A 330 6.14 4.87 3.16
N LEU A 331 7.35 5.45 3.11
CA LEU A 331 8.44 5.07 4.02
C LEU A 331 8.08 5.26 5.50
N PHE A 332 7.26 6.26 5.82
CA PHE A 332 6.78 6.48 7.19
C PHE A 332 5.93 5.33 7.70
N LEU A 333 5.23 4.61 6.81
CA LEU A 333 4.39 3.48 7.18
C LEU A 333 5.20 2.36 7.87
N ALA A 334 6.49 2.20 7.55
CA ALA A 334 7.33 1.16 8.15
C ALA A 334 7.43 1.26 9.69
N ILE A 335 7.23 2.46 10.25
CA ILE A 335 7.39 2.71 11.69
C ILE A 335 6.33 1.96 12.51
N PHE A 336 5.08 1.92 12.05
CA PHE A 336 3.99 1.30 12.80
C PHE A 336 4.16 -0.21 13.04
N PRO A 337 4.38 -1.08 12.02
CA PRO A 337 4.54 -2.52 12.24
C PRO A 337 5.78 -2.85 13.10
N ILE A 338 6.86 -2.08 12.99
CA ILE A 338 8.08 -2.27 13.80
C ILE A 338 7.78 -2.00 15.28
N VAL A 339 7.21 -0.83 15.59
CA VAL A 339 6.92 -0.44 16.98
C VAL A 339 5.77 -1.26 17.57
N SER A 340 4.73 -1.55 16.80
CA SER A 340 3.63 -2.41 17.27
C SER A 340 4.08 -3.85 17.51
N GLY A 341 4.96 -4.40 16.67
CA GLY A 341 5.58 -5.71 16.87
C GLY A 341 6.41 -5.75 18.16
N TYR A 342 7.29 -4.77 18.36
CA TYR A 342 8.10 -4.62 19.58
C TYR A 342 7.23 -4.54 20.84
N THR A 343 6.22 -3.68 20.84
CA THR A 343 5.34 -3.47 22.00
C THR A 343 4.47 -4.68 22.33
N VAL A 344 4.04 -5.46 21.33
CA VAL A 344 3.28 -6.69 21.59
C VAL A 344 4.15 -7.77 22.26
N GLN A 345 5.44 -7.85 21.92
CA GLN A 345 6.37 -8.83 22.51
C GLN A 345 6.86 -8.42 23.91
N ARG A 346 7.29 -7.17 24.08
CA ARG A 346 7.90 -6.65 25.33
C ARG A 346 7.02 -6.82 26.56
N TYR A 347 5.72 -6.62 26.42
CA TYR A 347 4.79 -6.67 27.55
C TYR A 347 4.19 -8.07 27.79
N ARG A 348 4.64 -9.12 27.08
CA ARG A 348 4.08 -10.48 27.21
C ARG A 348 5.09 -11.64 27.30
N MET A 349 6.34 -11.48 26.88
CA MET A 349 7.35 -12.53 27.04
C MET A 349 8.51 -12.05 27.90
N VAL A 350 8.85 -12.82 28.94
CA VAL A 350 9.96 -12.58 29.87
C VAL A 350 11.35 -12.59 29.18
N GLN A 351 11.43 -12.87 27.88
CA GLN A 351 12.66 -12.96 27.09
C GLN A 351 12.60 -12.22 25.73
N SER A 352 11.83 -11.13 25.64
CA SER A 352 11.74 -10.33 24.40
C SER A 352 13.08 -9.76 23.92
N ASP A 353 14.03 -9.51 24.84
CA ASP A 353 15.32 -8.91 24.51
C ASP A 353 16.21 -9.85 23.68
N VAL A 354 16.04 -11.16 23.82
CA VAL A 354 16.87 -12.17 23.12
C VAL A 354 16.45 -12.29 21.65
N VAL A 355 15.15 -12.45 21.36
CA VAL A 355 14.68 -12.58 19.97
C VAL A 355 14.92 -11.28 19.18
N LEU A 356 14.78 -10.13 19.83
CA LEU A 356 14.99 -8.84 19.18
C LEU A 356 16.47 -8.53 18.96
N SER A 357 17.34 -8.87 19.92
CA SER A 357 18.79 -8.75 19.73
C SER A 357 19.29 -9.70 18.65
N LEU A 358 18.79 -10.94 18.59
CA LEU A 358 19.08 -11.85 17.48
C LEU A 358 18.57 -11.25 16.15
N GLY A 359 17.33 -10.79 16.09
CA GLY A 359 16.76 -10.20 14.87
C GLY A 359 17.53 -8.98 14.37
N LEU A 360 17.92 -8.07 15.27
CA LEU A 360 18.76 -6.91 14.94
C LEU A 360 20.18 -7.32 14.56
N GLN A 361 20.81 -8.25 15.29
CA GLN A 361 22.17 -8.72 15.00
C GLN A 361 22.23 -9.43 13.66
N TYR A 362 21.33 -10.40 13.42
CA TYR A 362 21.26 -11.13 12.16
C TYR A 362 20.78 -10.25 11.00
N GLY A 363 19.91 -9.27 11.26
CA GLY A 363 19.51 -8.27 10.28
C GLY A 363 20.68 -7.37 9.86
N LEU A 364 21.41 -6.81 10.83
CA LEU A 364 22.63 -6.03 10.58
C LEU A 364 23.70 -6.86 9.87
N LEU A 365 23.90 -8.12 10.29
CA LEU A 365 24.81 -9.06 9.63
C LEU A 365 24.40 -9.30 8.18
N SER A 366 23.11 -9.51 7.92
CA SER A 366 22.62 -9.75 6.57
C SER A 366 22.81 -8.53 5.68
N ILE A 367 22.51 -7.32 6.18
CA ILE A 367 22.76 -6.07 5.46
C ILE A 367 24.26 -5.90 5.18
N LEU A 368 25.12 -6.12 6.17
CA LEU A 368 26.57 -6.06 6.03
C LEU A 368 27.09 -7.05 4.99
N VAL A 369 26.60 -8.29 4.99
CA VAL A 369 26.98 -9.32 4.02
C VAL A 369 26.56 -8.92 2.61
N VAL A 370 25.32 -8.44 2.43
CA VAL A 370 24.81 -7.98 1.13
C VAL A 370 25.60 -6.77 0.64
N LEU A 371 25.86 -5.78 1.50
CA LEU A 371 26.67 -4.60 1.15
C LEU A 371 28.10 -4.99 0.78
N SER A 372 28.72 -5.87 1.58
CA SER A 372 30.09 -6.34 1.34
C SER A 372 30.19 -7.10 0.03
N TYR A 373 29.22 -7.98 -0.25
CA TYR A 373 29.14 -8.69 -1.52
C TYR A 373 28.96 -7.75 -2.70
N ALA A 374 28.06 -6.76 -2.60
CA ALA A 374 27.82 -5.77 -3.64
C ALA A 374 29.05 -4.87 -3.90
N LEU A 375 29.76 -4.46 -2.84
CA LEU A 375 30.99 -3.68 -2.95
C LEU A 375 32.13 -4.50 -3.57
N LEU A 376 32.28 -5.77 -3.19
CA LEU A 376 33.27 -6.67 -3.77
C LEU A 376 32.97 -6.95 -5.24
N SER A 377 31.72 -7.19 -5.60
CA SER A 377 31.35 -7.44 -7.00
C SER A 377 31.56 -6.19 -7.87
N ALA A 378 31.21 -5.01 -7.35
CA ALA A 378 31.46 -3.74 -8.03
C ALA A 378 32.96 -3.44 -8.17
N GLY A 379 33.76 -3.67 -7.12
CA GLY A 379 35.20 -3.46 -7.14
C GLY A 379 35.94 -4.40 -8.09
N LEU A 380 35.58 -5.69 -8.11
CA LEU A 380 36.13 -6.66 -9.05
C LEU A 380 35.73 -6.36 -10.50
N GLY A 381 34.50 -5.88 -10.72
CA GLY A 381 34.03 -5.45 -12.03
C GLY A 381 34.83 -4.27 -12.59
N LEU A 382 35.20 -3.30 -11.75
CA LEU A 382 36.02 -2.16 -12.17
C LEU A 382 37.50 -2.54 -12.41
N GLY A 383 38.03 -3.50 -11.63
CA GLY A 383 39.40 -4.00 -11.78
C GLY A 383 39.63 -4.86 -13.03
N LEU A 384 38.61 -5.56 -13.52
CA LEU A 384 38.69 -6.37 -14.74
C LEU A 384 38.52 -5.57 -16.04
N VAL A 385 37.94 -4.36 -15.97
CA VAL A 385 37.78 -3.44 -17.12
C VAL A 385 39.03 -2.57 -17.34
N SER A 386 39.97 -2.57 -16.37
CA SER A 386 41.20 -1.77 -16.38
C SER A 386 42.48 -2.57 -16.68
N LEU A 387 42.35 -3.85 -17.04
CA LEU A 387 43.37 -4.75 -17.60
C LEU A 387 43.01 -5.07 -19.05
#